data_AF-A0A3M1TDQ9-F1
#
_entry.id   AF-A0A3M1TDQ9-F1
#
_cell.length_a   1.000
_cell.length_b   1.000
_cell.length_c   1.000
_cell.angle_alpha   90.00
_cell.angle_beta   90.00
_cell.angle_gamma   90.00
#
_symmetry.space_group_name_H-M   'P 1'
#
loop_
_entity.id
_entity.type
_entity.pdbx_description
1 polymer ?
#
loop_
_entity_poly.entity_id
_entity_poly.type
_entity_poly.pdbx_seq_one_letter_code
_entity_poly.pdbx_strand_id
1 'polypeptide(L)'
;MSHPRTGEWRLASWSLLLGLLALSSARAEEAQDAAAAVDAVVEERLAGAGLAVAPLCDDAAFCRRASLDLVGDLPAPERLRAFVADRDPRKRARLVGELLASPASARAWAERLCERLLGGLAPEGPTRYAREAFAGWLARALAEDRSWDALAARLVAGEGDPGRRPELYYLVDHGAQGPAPLAGAVARHFLGLRLDCARCHDHPFSEERPQAQFHGLAAFFARLRLRPTGIPGRVRVVEAPVGEHRFAPPGEPAHPVAPAA
;
A
#
# COMPACT_ATOMS: atom_id res chain seq x y z
N MET A 1 -14.89 40.85 50.43
CA MET A 1 -14.82 40.78 48.94
C MET A 1 -13.48 40.18 48.58
N SER A 2 -13.46 38.89 48.23
CA SER A 2 -12.25 38.09 48.04
C SER A 2 -12.19 37.58 46.61
N HIS A 3 -11.16 38.00 45.86
CA HIS A 3 -10.86 37.53 44.51
C HIS A 3 -10.44 36.05 44.52
N PRO A 4 -10.95 35.20 43.60
CA PRO A 4 -10.42 33.86 43.40
C PRO A 4 -9.14 33.89 42.54
N ARG A 5 -8.20 33.01 42.90
CA ARG A 5 -6.87 32.87 42.32
C ARG A 5 -6.94 32.25 40.91
N THR A 6 -6.33 32.91 39.94
CA THR A 6 -6.07 32.40 38.59
C THR A 6 -4.70 31.70 38.56
N GLY A 7 -4.64 30.36 38.51
CA GLY A 7 -3.33 29.69 38.58
C GLY A 7 -3.18 28.26 38.03
N GLU A 8 -4.24 27.57 37.60
CA GLU A 8 -4.14 26.11 37.35
C GLU A 8 -4.14 25.69 35.87
N TRP A 9 -4.42 26.60 34.93
CA TRP A 9 -4.55 26.26 33.50
C TRP A 9 -3.24 26.24 32.71
N ARG A 10 -2.09 26.54 33.35
CA ARG A 10 -0.79 26.64 32.65
C ARG A 10 0.10 25.40 32.75
N LEU A 11 -0.23 24.36 33.51
CA LEU A 11 0.64 23.17 33.65
C LEU A 11 0.15 21.97 32.80
N ALA A 12 -1.16 21.85 32.58
CA ALA A 12 -1.73 20.79 31.75
C ALA A 12 -1.35 20.93 30.26
N SER A 13 -1.21 22.16 29.76
CA SER A 13 -0.84 22.44 28.37
C SER A 13 0.60 22.08 28.03
N TRP A 14 1.54 22.23 28.97
CA TRP A 14 2.95 21.91 28.75
C TRP A 14 3.24 20.41 28.79
N SER A 15 2.51 19.67 29.63
CA SER A 15 2.63 18.21 29.71
C SER A 15 2.11 17.52 28.44
N LEU A 16 1.02 18.03 27.86
CA LEU A 16 0.49 17.59 26.56
C LEU A 16 1.44 17.93 25.40
N LEU A 17 2.02 19.14 25.39
CA LEU A 17 3.02 19.55 24.38
C LEU A 17 4.31 18.73 24.47
N LEU A 18 4.84 18.47 25.67
CA LEU A 18 6.02 17.63 25.86
C LEU A 18 5.75 16.16 25.51
N GLY A 19 4.57 15.64 25.82
CA GLY A 19 4.15 14.30 25.40
C GLY A 19 4.03 14.16 23.88
N LEU A 20 3.41 15.14 23.21
CA LEU A 20 3.31 15.16 21.74
C LEU A 20 4.68 15.28 21.06
N LEU A 21 5.59 16.08 21.62
CA LEU A 21 6.96 16.22 21.11
C LEU A 21 7.77 14.92 21.29
N ALA A 22 7.63 14.24 22.43
CA ALA A 22 8.33 12.97 22.71
C ALA A 22 7.82 11.81 21.85
N LEU A 23 6.51 11.71 21.59
CA LEU A 23 5.97 10.71 20.66
C LEU A 23 6.38 11.00 19.21
N SER A 24 6.48 12.28 18.82
CA SER A 24 6.96 12.67 17.50
C SER A 24 8.44 12.37 17.31
N SER A 25 9.28 12.53 18.34
CA SER A 25 10.71 12.22 18.26
C SER A 25 10.97 10.72 18.18
N ALA A 26 10.27 9.90 18.99
CA ALA A 26 10.44 8.45 18.97
C ALA A 26 10.08 7.84 17.61
N ARG A 27 9.00 8.32 16.98
CA ARG A 27 8.62 7.89 15.62
C ARG A 27 9.62 8.33 14.55
N ALA A 28 10.22 9.50 14.70
CA ALA A 28 11.25 9.98 13.78
C ALA A 28 12.54 9.16 13.89
N GLU A 29 12.91 8.74 15.11
CA GLU A 29 14.05 7.87 15.37
C GLU A 29 13.83 6.46 14.79
N GLU A 30 12.65 5.87 15.00
CA GLU A 30 12.26 4.59 14.39
C GLU A 30 12.28 4.64 12.85
N ALA A 31 11.84 5.75 12.26
CA ALA A 31 11.89 5.93 10.81
C ALA A 31 13.33 6.07 10.27
N GLN A 32 14.22 6.71 11.02
CA GLN A 32 15.64 6.83 10.66
C GLN A 32 16.36 5.49 10.76
N ASP A 33 16.08 4.72 11.81
CA ASP A 33 16.62 3.37 11.99
C ASP A 33 16.15 2.43 10.88
N ALA A 34 14.86 2.49 10.53
CA ALA A 34 14.31 1.74 9.41
C ALA A 34 14.96 2.13 8.07
N ALA A 35 15.17 3.43 7.83
CA ALA A 35 15.86 3.90 6.62
C ALA A 35 17.31 3.39 6.56
N ALA A 36 18.05 3.47 7.67
CA ALA A 36 19.42 2.98 7.75
C ALA A 36 19.50 1.46 7.51
N ALA A 37 18.54 0.69 8.01
CA ALA A 37 18.45 -0.74 7.75
C ALA A 37 18.22 -1.04 6.26
N VAL A 38 17.35 -0.27 5.59
CA VAL A 38 17.12 -0.40 4.14
C VAL A 38 18.39 -0.04 3.37
N ASP A 39 19.04 1.06 3.71
CA ASP A 39 20.27 1.52 3.05
C ASP A 39 21.38 0.46 3.16
N ALA A 40 21.56 -0.16 4.33
CA ALA A 40 22.53 -1.23 4.52
C ALA A 40 22.30 -2.43 3.57
N VAL A 41 21.05 -2.84 3.36
CA VAL A 41 20.72 -3.91 2.40
C VAL A 41 21.00 -3.49 0.96
N VAL A 42 20.68 -2.25 0.60
CA VAL A 42 20.93 -1.73 -0.75
C VAL A 42 22.43 -1.63 -1.03
N GLU A 43 23.21 -1.10 -0.09
CA GLU A 43 24.66 -0.96 -0.19
C GLU A 43 25.36 -2.32 -0.32
N GLU A 44 24.97 -3.32 0.47
CA GLU A 44 25.48 -4.69 0.38
C GLU A 44 25.26 -5.27 -1.03
N ARG A 45 24.05 -5.11 -1.57
CA ARG A 45 23.69 -5.63 -2.90
C ARG A 45 24.46 -4.92 -4.01
N LEU A 46 24.64 -3.61 -3.91
CA LEU A 46 25.43 -2.84 -4.88
C LEU A 46 26.91 -3.24 -4.84
N ALA A 47 27.49 -3.37 -3.64
CA ALA A 47 28.86 -3.80 -3.45
C ALA A 47 29.11 -5.21 -4.03
N GLY A 48 28.20 -6.16 -3.77
CA GLY A 48 28.28 -7.51 -4.34
C GLY A 48 28.16 -7.55 -5.87
N ALA A 49 27.50 -6.55 -6.47
CA ALA A 49 27.40 -6.38 -7.91
C ALA A 49 28.53 -5.52 -8.52
N GLY A 50 29.48 -5.02 -7.71
CA GLY A 50 30.54 -4.12 -8.17
C GLY A 50 30.04 -2.75 -8.63
N LEU A 51 28.87 -2.31 -8.16
CA LEU A 51 28.25 -1.04 -8.52
C LEU A 51 28.51 0.02 -7.44
N ALA A 52 28.84 1.24 -7.87
CA ALA A 52 29.02 2.37 -6.97
C ALA A 52 27.70 3.09 -6.68
N VAL A 53 27.56 3.60 -5.45
CA VAL A 53 26.42 4.44 -5.05
C VAL A 53 26.47 5.77 -5.81
N ALA A 54 25.31 6.23 -6.29
CA ALA A 54 25.20 7.51 -6.99
C ALA A 54 25.47 8.68 -6.02
N PRO A 55 26.14 9.76 -6.48
CA PRO A 55 26.37 10.93 -5.64
C PRO A 55 25.05 11.61 -5.26
N LEU A 56 25.06 12.31 -4.12
CA LEU A 56 23.92 13.10 -3.68
C LEU A 56 23.55 14.16 -4.72
N CYS A 57 22.27 14.25 -5.04
CA CYS A 57 21.75 15.30 -5.91
C CYS A 57 21.79 16.67 -5.21
N ASP A 58 21.81 17.73 -6.02
CA ASP A 58 21.69 19.11 -5.53
C ASP A 58 20.30 19.40 -4.94
N ASP A 59 20.17 20.54 -4.26
CA ASP A 59 18.94 20.90 -3.54
C ASP A 59 17.75 21.19 -4.46
N ALA A 60 17.99 21.70 -5.66
CA ALA A 60 16.92 21.98 -6.61
C ALA A 60 16.32 20.66 -7.15
N ALA A 61 17.20 19.72 -7.52
CA ALA A 61 16.83 18.38 -7.92
C ALA A 61 16.12 17.62 -6.79
N PHE A 62 16.66 17.71 -5.55
CA PHE A 62 16.04 17.09 -4.39
C PHE A 62 14.62 17.62 -4.14
N CYS A 63 14.43 18.95 -4.09
CA CYS A 63 13.13 19.56 -3.83
C CYS A 63 12.08 19.18 -4.88
N ARG A 64 12.48 19.19 -6.16
CA ARG A 64 11.61 18.77 -7.26
C ARG A 64 11.23 17.29 -7.16
N ARG A 65 12.21 16.39 -6.96
CA ARG A 65 11.98 14.95 -6.86
C ARG A 65 11.12 14.60 -5.66
N ALA A 66 11.47 15.10 -4.47
CA ALA A 66 10.68 14.87 -3.26
C ALA A 66 9.22 15.33 -3.41
N SER A 67 8.97 16.47 -4.07
CA SER A 67 7.60 16.94 -4.32
C SER A 67 6.85 16.00 -5.27
N LEU A 68 7.45 15.63 -6.41
CA LEU A 68 6.82 14.69 -7.35
C LEU A 68 6.60 13.31 -6.71
N ASP A 69 7.57 12.82 -5.96
CA ASP A 69 7.54 11.50 -5.34
C ASP A 69 6.56 11.46 -4.17
N LEU A 70 6.46 12.51 -3.35
CA LEU A 70 5.63 12.45 -2.14
C LEU A 70 4.23 13.02 -2.32
N VAL A 71 4.05 14.01 -3.21
CA VAL A 71 2.75 14.69 -3.42
C VAL A 71 2.26 14.65 -4.86
N GLY A 72 3.06 14.15 -5.80
CA GLY A 72 2.64 13.99 -7.20
C GLY A 72 2.61 15.28 -8.02
N ASP A 73 3.18 16.38 -7.51
CA ASP A 73 3.16 17.69 -8.15
C ASP A 73 4.50 18.42 -7.98
N LEU A 74 4.75 19.41 -8.83
CA LEU A 74 5.94 20.25 -8.77
C LEU A 74 5.85 21.24 -7.60
N PRO A 75 6.98 21.59 -6.96
CA PRO A 75 6.99 22.64 -5.95
C PRO A 75 6.68 23.99 -6.62
N ALA A 76 5.96 24.87 -5.92
CA ALA A 76 5.81 26.25 -6.34
C ALA A 76 7.19 26.92 -6.53
N PRO A 77 7.39 27.78 -7.53
CA PRO A 77 8.68 28.42 -7.79
C PRO A 77 9.26 29.14 -6.57
N GLU A 78 8.40 29.78 -5.76
CA GLU A 78 8.77 30.50 -4.54
C GLU A 78 9.33 29.55 -3.48
N ARG A 79 8.71 28.38 -3.30
CA ARG A 79 9.18 27.35 -2.37
C ARG A 79 10.52 26.78 -2.82
N LEU A 80 10.70 26.56 -4.12
CA LEU A 80 11.98 26.08 -4.66
C LEU A 80 13.11 27.08 -4.39
N ARG A 81 12.89 28.37 -4.69
CA ARG A 81 13.88 29.43 -4.42
C ARG A 81 14.23 29.50 -2.93
N ALA A 82 13.22 29.46 -2.05
CA ALA A 82 13.42 29.47 -0.61
C ALA A 82 14.22 28.25 -0.12
N PHE A 83 13.90 27.05 -0.62
CA PHE A 83 14.58 25.81 -0.26
C PHE A 83 16.06 25.78 -0.66
N VAL A 84 16.37 26.30 -1.86
CA VAL A 84 17.76 26.40 -2.34
C VAL A 84 18.56 27.41 -1.53
N ALA A 85 17.94 28.53 -1.14
CA ALA A 85 18.59 29.56 -0.33
C ALA A 85 18.81 29.14 1.14
N ASP A 86 18.00 28.23 1.65
CA ASP A 86 18.09 27.74 3.02
C ASP A 86 19.41 26.98 3.27
N ARG A 87 20.10 27.34 4.37
CA ARG A 87 21.38 26.75 4.79
C ARG A 87 21.25 25.79 5.96
N ASP A 88 20.03 25.59 6.47
CA ASP A 88 19.78 24.64 7.54
C ASP A 88 20.13 23.22 7.08
N PRO A 89 21.05 22.51 7.78
CA PRO A 89 21.40 21.13 7.43
C PRO A 89 20.20 20.16 7.51
N ARG A 90 19.14 20.53 8.23
CA ARG A 90 17.91 19.72 8.39
C ARG A 90 16.82 20.02 7.36
N LYS A 91 17.05 20.96 6.43
CA LYS A 91 16.01 21.41 5.49
C LYS A 91 15.39 20.27 4.66
N ARG A 92 16.17 19.25 4.28
CA ARG A 92 15.68 18.09 3.52
C ARG A 92 14.70 17.25 4.33
N ALA A 93 15.07 16.90 5.56
CA ALA A 93 14.21 16.15 6.48
C ALA A 93 12.92 16.94 6.80
N ARG A 94 13.04 18.26 7.02
CA ARG A 94 11.89 19.14 7.25
C ARG A 94 10.95 19.17 6.03
N LEU A 95 11.49 19.32 4.81
CA LEU A 95 10.69 19.27 3.59
C LEU A 95 9.95 17.94 3.44
N VAL A 96 10.62 16.81 3.67
CA VAL A 96 9.99 15.49 3.61
C VAL A 96 8.84 15.37 4.60
N GLY A 97 9.05 15.78 5.87
CA GLY A 97 8.01 15.78 6.89
C GLY A 97 6.80 16.66 6.52
N GLU A 98 7.06 17.87 6.02
CA GLU A 98 6.01 18.78 5.54
C GLU A 98 5.21 18.20 4.36
N LEU A 99 5.88 17.52 3.41
CA LEU A 99 5.23 16.89 2.27
C LEU A 99 4.38 15.69 2.70
N LEU A 100 4.92 14.79 3.53
CA LEU A 100 4.21 13.61 4.03
C LEU A 100 2.99 13.98 4.88
N ALA A 101 3.09 15.03 5.70
CA ALA A 101 1.96 15.53 6.50
C ALA A 101 0.87 16.22 5.67
N SER A 102 1.11 16.49 4.37
CA SER A 102 0.17 17.22 3.53
C SER A 102 -0.99 16.32 3.05
N PRO A 103 -2.22 16.85 2.94
CA PRO A 103 -3.33 16.11 2.32
C PRO A 103 -3.07 15.70 0.87
N ALA A 104 -2.17 16.41 0.16
CA ALA A 104 -1.78 16.07 -1.20
C ALA A 104 -1.00 14.75 -1.25
N SER A 105 -0.18 14.46 -0.23
CA SER A 105 0.56 13.21 -0.16
C SER A 105 -0.37 12.01 -0.05
N ALA A 106 -1.32 12.04 0.87
CA ALA A 106 -2.31 10.98 1.03
C ALA A 106 -3.10 10.70 -0.26
N ARG A 107 -3.47 11.75 -1.02
CA ARG A 107 -4.14 11.58 -2.33
C ARG A 107 -3.22 10.97 -3.37
N ALA A 108 -1.99 11.47 -3.52
CA ALA A 108 -1.05 10.99 -4.52
C ALA A 108 -0.69 9.51 -4.29
N TRP A 109 -0.45 9.13 -3.03
CA TRP A 109 -0.22 7.73 -2.67
C TRP A 109 -1.46 6.86 -2.84
N ALA A 110 -2.65 7.37 -2.51
CA ALA A 110 -3.89 6.64 -2.74
C ALA A 110 -4.12 6.33 -4.22
N GLU A 111 -3.86 7.26 -5.14
CA GLU A 111 -3.99 7.01 -6.57
C GLU A 111 -3.02 5.93 -7.06
N ARG A 112 -1.75 6.00 -6.63
CA ARG A 112 -0.73 5.00 -6.97
C ARG A 112 -1.09 3.61 -6.43
N LEU A 113 -1.49 3.54 -5.16
CA LEU A 113 -1.93 2.27 -4.56
C LEU A 113 -3.19 1.76 -5.25
N CYS A 114 -4.14 2.63 -5.58
CA CYS A 114 -5.35 2.26 -6.30
C CYS A 114 -5.02 1.69 -7.70
N GLU A 115 -4.06 2.29 -8.42
CA GLU A 115 -3.56 1.75 -9.69
C GLU A 115 -2.88 0.38 -9.51
N ARG A 116 -2.07 0.21 -8.46
CA ARG A 116 -1.38 -1.07 -8.21
C ARG A 116 -2.33 -2.17 -7.75
N LEU A 117 -3.33 -1.83 -6.92
CA LEU A 117 -4.21 -2.80 -6.27
C LEU A 117 -5.42 -3.19 -7.11
N LEU A 118 -6.01 -2.27 -7.88
CA LEU A 118 -7.15 -2.56 -8.76
C LEU A 118 -6.75 -2.59 -10.26
N GLY A 119 -5.48 -2.33 -10.56
CA GLY A 119 -5.02 -2.15 -11.93
C GLY A 119 -5.46 -0.82 -12.55
N GLY A 120 -5.16 -0.68 -13.84
CA GLY A 120 -5.66 0.42 -14.67
C GLY A 120 -7.07 0.12 -15.15
N LEU A 121 -8.09 0.36 -14.31
CA LEU A 121 -9.48 0.23 -14.73
C LEU A 121 -9.81 1.29 -15.80
N ALA A 122 -10.61 0.86 -16.79
CA ALA A 122 -11.02 1.64 -17.95
C ALA A 122 -11.61 3.01 -17.56
N PRO A 123 -11.28 4.09 -18.30
CA PRO A 123 -11.60 5.48 -17.95
C PRO A 123 -13.11 5.81 -17.96
N GLU A 124 -13.98 4.86 -18.30
CA GLU A 124 -15.41 5.09 -18.51
C GLU A 124 -16.28 3.99 -17.91
N GLY A 125 -17.53 4.36 -17.56
CA GLY A 125 -18.56 3.42 -17.11
C GLY A 125 -18.62 3.16 -15.60
N PRO A 126 -19.37 2.13 -15.16
CA PRO A 126 -19.62 1.82 -13.74
C PRO A 126 -18.35 1.55 -12.92
N THR A 127 -17.25 1.18 -13.58
CA THR A 127 -15.93 0.92 -12.98
C THR A 127 -15.25 2.20 -12.49
N ARG A 128 -15.56 3.38 -13.07
CA ARG A 128 -15.02 4.68 -12.63
C ARG A 128 -15.45 5.01 -11.20
N TYR A 129 -16.73 4.83 -10.89
CA TYR A 129 -17.26 5.11 -9.54
C TYR A 129 -16.61 4.22 -8.47
N ALA A 130 -16.45 2.92 -8.76
CA ALA A 130 -15.79 1.99 -7.86
C ALA A 130 -14.34 2.42 -7.57
N ARG A 131 -13.61 2.83 -8.61
CA ARG A 131 -12.24 3.33 -8.49
C ARG A 131 -12.15 4.60 -7.66
N GLU A 132 -13.00 5.60 -7.93
CA GLU A 132 -13.03 6.86 -7.19
C GLU A 132 -13.37 6.62 -5.70
N ALA A 133 -14.35 5.77 -5.42
CA ALA A 133 -14.72 5.41 -4.06
C ALA A 133 -13.57 4.71 -3.32
N PHE A 134 -12.88 3.78 -3.99
CA PHE A 134 -11.73 3.07 -3.43
C PHE A 134 -10.54 3.99 -3.19
N ALA A 135 -10.15 4.82 -4.16
CA ALA A 135 -9.10 5.82 -4.03
C ALA A 135 -9.41 6.82 -2.90
N GLY A 136 -10.66 7.30 -2.82
CA GLY A 136 -11.09 8.18 -1.74
C GLY A 136 -11.04 7.52 -0.36
N TRP A 137 -11.33 6.22 -0.26
CA TRP A 137 -11.14 5.46 0.98
C TRP A 137 -9.67 5.32 1.35
N LEU A 138 -8.79 4.96 0.40
CA LEU A 138 -7.34 4.89 0.61
C LEU A 138 -6.78 6.23 1.07
N ALA A 139 -7.16 7.34 0.42
CA ALA A 139 -6.67 8.67 0.76
C ALA A 139 -7.03 9.06 2.20
N ARG A 140 -8.24 8.72 2.66
CA ARG A 140 -8.63 8.93 4.07
C ARG A 140 -7.80 8.06 5.01
N ALA A 141 -7.64 6.78 4.67
CA ALA A 141 -6.88 5.86 5.51
C ALA A 141 -5.40 6.27 5.66
N LEU A 142 -4.78 6.74 4.58
CA LEU A 142 -3.40 7.25 4.58
C LEU A 142 -3.29 8.57 5.34
N ALA A 143 -4.26 9.48 5.19
CA ALA A 143 -4.29 10.74 5.94
C ALA A 143 -4.47 10.53 7.45
N GLU A 144 -5.09 9.42 7.85
CA GLU A 144 -5.27 9.01 9.24
C GLU A 144 -4.10 8.15 9.76
N ASP A 145 -3.02 8.00 8.97
CA ASP A 145 -1.84 7.20 9.31
C ASP A 145 -2.19 5.75 9.72
N ARG A 146 -3.16 5.14 9.02
CA ARG A 146 -3.54 3.76 9.28
C ARG A 146 -2.41 2.82 8.85
N SER A 147 -2.10 1.87 9.72
CA SER A 147 -1.06 0.88 9.47
C SER A 147 -1.38 -0.02 8.27
N TRP A 148 -0.33 -0.46 7.58
CA TRP A 148 -0.46 -1.26 6.35
C TRP A 148 -1.12 -2.63 6.61
N ASP A 149 -0.83 -3.27 7.74
CA ASP A 149 -1.47 -4.52 8.15
C ASP A 149 -2.99 -4.37 8.34
N ALA A 150 -3.43 -3.26 8.95
CA ALA A 150 -4.84 -2.95 9.11
C ALA A 150 -5.53 -2.72 7.76
N LEU A 151 -4.84 -2.05 6.82
CA LEU A 151 -5.33 -1.88 5.45
C LEU A 151 -5.44 -3.23 4.73
N ALA A 152 -4.38 -4.06 4.77
CA ALA A 152 -4.35 -5.37 4.14
C ALA A 152 -5.45 -6.30 4.68
N ALA A 153 -5.64 -6.34 6.00
CA ALA A 153 -6.69 -7.13 6.64
C ALA A 153 -8.09 -6.74 6.13
N ARG A 154 -8.36 -5.44 5.97
CA ARG A 154 -9.65 -4.94 5.45
C ARG A 154 -9.85 -5.25 3.97
N LEU A 155 -8.77 -5.24 3.18
CA LEU A 155 -8.81 -5.57 1.75
C LEU A 155 -9.04 -7.06 1.52
N VAL A 156 -8.50 -7.94 2.37
CA VAL A 156 -8.50 -9.40 2.14
C VAL A 156 -9.64 -10.14 2.86
N ALA A 157 -10.10 -9.64 4.02
CA ALA A 157 -11.06 -10.35 4.88
C ALA A 157 -12.36 -9.58 5.16
N GLY A 158 -12.74 -8.67 4.26
CA GLY A 158 -13.94 -7.83 4.43
C GLY A 158 -15.24 -8.46 3.93
N GLU A 159 -16.36 -8.08 4.55
CA GLU A 159 -17.72 -8.44 4.14
C GLU A 159 -18.65 -7.21 4.09
N GLY A 160 -19.70 -7.26 3.27
CA GLY A 160 -20.72 -6.23 3.18
C GLY A 160 -20.85 -5.60 1.79
N ASP A 161 -21.44 -4.41 1.75
CA ASP A 161 -21.77 -3.68 0.53
C ASP A 161 -20.60 -2.76 0.12
N PRO A 162 -19.93 -2.99 -1.04
CA PRO A 162 -18.85 -2.13 -1.53
C PRO A 162 -19.25 -0.66 -1.71
N GLY A 163 -20.53 -0.37 -1.95
CA GLY A 163 -21.03 1.00 -2.05
C GLY A 163 -21.01 1.76 -0.71
N ARG A 164 -20.95 1.04 0.41
CA ARG A 164 -20.79 1.60 1.77
C ARG A 164 -19.40 1.35 2.35
N ARG A 165 -18.71 0.33 1.86
CA ARG A 165 -17.37 -0.12 2.26
C ARG A 165 -16.47 -0.22 1.04
N PRO A 166 -15.94 0.90 0.52
CA PRO A 166 -15.22 0.90 -0.75
C PRO A 166 -14.01 -0.03 -0.78
N GLU A 167 -13.40 -0.34 0.36
CA GLU A 167 -12.30 -1.31 0.44
C GLU A 167 -12.64 -2.68 -0.17
N LEU A 168 -13.92 -3.05 -0.16
CA LEU A 168 -14.39 -4.33 -0.69
C LEU A 168 -14.30 -4.43 -2.21
N TYR A 169 -14.12 -3.31 -2.93
CA TYR A 169 -13.91 -3.35 -4.38
C TYR A 169 -12.66 -4.16 -4.77
N TYR A 170 -11.68 -4.32 -3.87
CA TYR A 170 -10.56 -5.24 -4.09
C TYR A 170 -11.02 -6.70 -4.23
N LEU A 171 -11.89 -7.17 -3.34
CA LEU A 171 -12.44 -8.53 -3.39
C LEU A 171 -13.41 -8.70 -4.56
N VAL A 172 -14.14 -7.65 -4.94
CA VAL A 172 -15.00 -7.67 -6.12
C VAL A 172 -14.16 -7.84 -7.39
N ASP A 173 -13.12 -7.03 -7.55
CA ASP A 173 -12.27 -7.00 -8.75
C ASP A 173 -11.53 -8.34 -8.93
N HIS A 174 -10.81 -8.79 -7.89
CA HIS A 174 -9.98 -9.99 -7.97
C HIS A 174 -10.74 -11.30 -7.72
N GLY A 175 -11.88 -11.24 -7.03
CA GLY A 175 -12.69 -12.41 -6.67
C GLY A 175 -13.80 -12.75 -7.66
N ALA A 176 -14.09 -11.90 -8.65
CA ALA A 176 -15.17 -12.11 -9.62
C ALA A 176 -15.04 -13.43 -10.40
N GLN A 177 -13.81 -13.85 -10.68
CA GLN A 177 -13.49 -15.07 -11.42
C GLN A 177 -13.19 -16.27 -10.49
N GLY A 178 -13.43 -16.13 -9.18
CA GLY A 178 -13.22 -17.18 -8.19
C GLY A 178 -11.94 -17.05 -7.36
N PRO A 179 -11.63 -18.07 -6.53
CA PRO A 179 -10.58 -18.00 -5.52
C PRO A 179 -9.15 -17.93 -6.08
N ALA A 180 -8.88 -18.56 -7.22
CA ALA A 180 -7.53 -18.64 -7.78
C ALA A 180 -6.99 -17.28 -8.27
N PRO A 181 -7.73 -16.47 -9.05
CA PRO A 181 -7.31 -15.11 -9.40
C PRO A 181 -7.06 -14.23 -8.17
N LEU A 182 -7.92 -14.31 -7.16
CA LEU A 182 -7.76 -13.57 -5.90
C LEU A 182 -6.51 -13.97 -5.13
N ALA A 183 -6.22 -15.27 -5.03
CA ALA A 183 -4.99 -15.75 -4.40
C ALA A 183 -3.74 -15.21 -5.11
N GLY A 184 -3.74 -15.21 -6.45
CA GLY A 184 -2.65 -14.62 -7.24
C GLY A 184 -2.47 -13.13 -6.94
N ALA A 185 -3.56 -12.35 -6.90
CA ALA A 185 -3.51 -10.94 -6.55
C ALA A 185 -2.97 -10.71 -5.13
N VAL A 186 -3.47 -11.44 -4.14
CA VAL A 186 -3.04 -11.31 -2.74
C VAL A 186 -1.55 -11.66 -2.57
N ALA A 187 -1.09 -12.76 -3.18
CA ALA A 187 0.32 -13.14 -3.15
C ALA A 187 1.22 -12.03 -3.73
N ARG A 188 0.82 -11.43 -4.86
CA ARG A 188 1.58 -10.35 -5.48
C ARG A 188 1.57 -9.07 -4.66
N HIS A 189 0.40 -8.64 -4.20
CA HIS A 189 0.22 -7.32 -3.59
C HIS A 189 0.69 -7.24 -2.14
N PHE A 190 0.62 -8.35 -1.39
CA PHE A 190 0.91 -8.34 0.05
C PHE A 190 2.07 -9.23 0.48
N LEU A 191 2.42 -10.26 -0.30
CA LEU A 191 3.53 -11.17 0.02
C LEU A 191 4.77 -10.93 -0.84
N GLY A 192 4.68 -10.10 -1.89
CA GLY A 192 5.76 -9.91 -2.86
C GLY A 192 6.07 -11.17 -3.69
N LEU A 193 5.16 -12.13 -3.73
CA LEU A 193 5.35 -13.42 -4.39
C LEU A 193 4.62 -13.50 -5.72
N ARG A 194 5.31 -13.97 -6.75
CA ARG A 194 4.73 -14.30 -8.06
C ARG A 194 4.38 -15.79 -8.10
N LEU A 195 3.16 -16.12 -7.67
CA LEU A 195 2.66 -17.52 -7.65
C LEU A 195 1.79 -17.88 -8.85
N ASP A 196 1.56 -16.97 -9.81
CA ASP A 196 0.64 -17.22 -10.92
C ASP A 196 1.02 -18.42 -11.80
N CYS A 197 2.32 -18.65 -12.02
CA CYS A 197 2.79 -19.82 -12.78
C CYS A 197 2.45 -21.13 -12.06
N ALA A 198 2.50 -21.10 -10.71
CA ALA A 198 2.15 -22.22 -9.85
C ALA A 198 0.65 -22.59 -9.91
N ARG A 199 -0.17 -21.84 -10.66
CA ARG A 199 -1.58 -22.21 -10.90
C ARG A 199 -1.72 -23.45 -11.76
N CYS A 200 -0.84 -23.64 -12.75
CA CYS A 200 -0.99 -24.70 -13.75
C CYS A 200 0.05 -25.81 -13.61
N HIS A 201 1.23 -25.50 -13.09
CA HIS A 201 2.32 -26.44 -12.86
C HIS A 201 3.23 -25.91 -11.75
N ASP A 202 4.07 -26.75 -11.14
CA ASP A 202 5.09 -26.27 -10.21
C ASP A 202 6.00 -25.22 -10.85
N HIS A 203 6.42 -24.20 -10.09
CA HIS A 203 7.19 -23.09 -10.65
C HIS A 203 8.51 -23.60 -11.28
N PRO A 204 8.82 -23.24 -12.53
CA PRO A 204 9.87 -23.93 -13.31
C PRO A 204 11.30 -23.67 -12.81
N PHE A 205 11.49 -22.60 -12.02
CA PHE A 205 12.80 -22.18 -11.52
C PHE A 205 12.87 -22.12 -9.98
N SER A 206 11.87 -22.66 -9.27
CA SER A 206 11.82 -22.57 -7.80
C SER A 206 11.05 -23.74 -7.22
N GLU A 207 11.77 -24.71 -6.66
CA GLU A 207 11.20 -25.87 -5.96
C GLU A 207 10.39 -25.46 -4.72
N GLU A 208 10.69 -24.29 -4.15
CA GLU A 208 9.98 -23.71 -3.00
C GLU A 208 8.56 -23.22 -3.33
N ARG A 209 8.14 -23.26 -4.61
CA ARG A 209 6.84 -22.76 -5.09
C ARG A 209 6.06 -23.84 -5.86
N PRO A 210 5.70 -24.95 -5.20
CA PRO A 210 4.86 -25.98 -5.80
C PRO A 210 3.43 -25.45 -6.01
N GLN A 211 2.75 -26.05 -6.98
CA GLN A 211 1.36 -25.81 -7.30
C GLN A 211 0.45 -25.98 -6.08
N ALA A 212 0.75 -26.93 -5.20
CA ALA A 212 0.03 -27.13 -3.94
C ALA A 212 -0.02 -25.86 -3.07
N GLN A 213 1.04 -25.03 -3.01
CA GLN A 213 1.01 -23.78 -2.25
C GLN A 213 0.05 -22.76 -2.86
N PHE A 214 0.03 -22.63 -4.20
CA PHE A 214 -0.92 -21.75 -4.87
C PHE A 214 -2.36 -22.17 -4.58
N HIS A 215 -2.68 -23.46 -4.72
CA HIS A 215 -4.02 -23.96 -4.45
C HIS A 215 -4.38 -23.95 -2.96
N GLY A 216 -3.41 -24.09 -2.06
CA GLY A 216 -3.60 -23.87 -0.62
C GLY A 216 -4.02 -22.44 -0.29
N LEU A 217 -3.34 -21.45 -0.89
CA LEU A 217 -3.74 -20.05 -0.74
C LEU A 217 -5.12 -19.77 -1.37
N ALA A 218 -5.42 -20.34 -2.53
CA ALA A 218 -6.74 -20.23 -3.15
C ALA A 218 -7.85 -20.86 -2.29
N ALA A 219 -7.57 -21.95 -1.59
CA ALA A 219 -8.54 -22.58 -0.70
C ALA A 219 -9.02 -21.67 0.44
N PHE A 220 -8.18 -20.73 0.92
CA PHE A 220 -8.59 -19.71 1.89
C PHE A 220 -9.78 -18.88 1.38
N PHE A 221 -9.82 -18.58 0.08
CA PHE A 221 -10.88 -17.78 -0.53
C PHE A 221 -12.07 -18.60 -1.04
N ALA A 222 -12.08 -19.92 -0.83
CA ALA A 222 -13.11 -20.83 -1.37
C ALA A 222 -14.54 -20.51 -0.89
N ARG A 223 -14.67 -19.80 0.24
CA ARG A 223 -15.96 -19.39 0.83
C ARG A 223 -16.39 -17.97 0.43
N LEU A 224 -15.53 -17.18 -0.22
CA LEU A 224 -15.89 -15.84 -0.69
C LEU A 224 -17.00 -15.92 -1.74
N ARG A 225 -18.08 -15.15 -1.58
CA ARG A 225 -19.15 -15.03 -2.57
C ARG A 225 -19.49 -13.57 -2.84
N LEU A 226 -19.65 -13.24 -4.11
CA LEU A 226 -20.25 -11.98 -4.56
C LEU A 226 -21.73 -12.22 -4.83
N ARG A 227 -22.60 -11.82 -3.89
CA ARG A 227 -24.06 -12.02 -3.99
C ARG A 227 -24.73 -10.80 -4.64
N PRO A 228 -25.48 -10.94 -5.73
CA PRO A 228 -26.28 -9.85 -6.27
C PRO A 228 -27.26 -9.31 -5.23
N THR A 229 -27.43 -7.99 -5.18
CA THR A 229 -28.33 -7.32 -4.22
C THR A 229 -29.77 -7.14 -4.76
N GLY A 230 -30.05 -7.61 -5.98
CA GLY A 230 -31.30 -7.35 -6.69
C GLY A 230 -31.28 -6.04 -7.51
N ILE A 231 -30.32 -5.15 -7.28
CA ILE A 231 -30.06 -3.98 -8.12
C ILE A 231 -29.01 -4.36 -9.18
N PRO A 232 -29.27 -4.13 -10.49
CA PRO A 232 -28.31 -4.42 -11.55
C PRO A 232 -26.93 -3.84 -11.27
N GLY A 233 -25.89 -4.66 -11.41
CA GLY A 233 -24.49 -4.27 -11.20
C GLY A 233 -24.06 -4.11 -9.73
N ARG A 234 -24.94 -4.31 -8.74
CA ARG A 234 -24.58 -4.23 -7.31
C ARG A 234 -24.48 -5.61 -6.66
N VAL A 235 -23.32 -5.86 -6.06
CA VAL A 235 -23.01 -7.09 -5.31
C VAL A 235 -22.74 -6.79 -3.84
N ARG A 236 -22.93 -7.79 -2.99
CA ARG A 236 -22.48 -7.82 -1.60
C ARG A 236 -21.40 -8.90 -1.47
N VAL A 237 -20.31 -8.56 -0.81
CA VAL A 237 -19.29 -9.54 -0.43
C VAL A 237 -19.77 -10.26 0.82
N VAL A 238 -19.83 -11.59 0.79
CA VAL A 238 -20.22 -12.42 1.93
C VAL A 238 -19.34 -13.66 2.03
N GLU A 239 -19.20 -14.17 3.25
CA GLU A 239 -18.66 -15.50 3.47
C GLU A 239 -19.79 -16.56 3.42
N ALA A 240 -19.60 -17.60 2.60
CA ALA A 240 -20.47 -18.77 2.59
C ALA A 240 -20.12 -19.70 3.77
N PRO A 241 -21.11 -20.41 4.36
CA PRO A 241 -20.85 -21.36 5.43
C PRO A 241 -19.94 -22.52 5.00
N VAL A 242 -20.00 -22.86 3.71
CA VAL A 242 -19.18 -23.91 3.09
C VAL A 242 -18.65 -23.43 1.74
N GLY A 243 -17.47 -23.93 1.38
CA GLY A 243 -16.81 -23.65 0.12
C GLY A 243 -15.54 -24.47 0.02
N GLU A 244 -15.35 -25.15 -1.09
CA GLU A 244 -14.19 -26.00 -1.32
C GLU A 244 -13.50 -25.56 -2.61
N HIS A 245 -12.18 -25.41 -2.55
CA HIS A 245 -11.36 -25.21 -3.73
C HIS A 245 -10.76 -26.55 -4.11
N ARG A 246 -11.39 -27.22 -5.07
CA ARG A 246 -10.88 -28.49 -5.59
C ARG A 246 -9.90 -28.21 -6.71
N PHE A 247 -8.73 -28.81 -6.58
CA PHE A 247 -7.75 -28.86 -7.64
C PHE A 247 -7.21 -30.27 -7.75
N ALA A 248 -7.32 -30.84 -8.95
CA ALA A 248 -6.65 -32.08 -9.30
C ALA A 248 -5.41 -31.70 -10.12
N PRO A 249 -4.19 -32.01 -9.65
CA PRO A 249 -3.01 -31.85 -10.49
C PRO A 249 -3.19 -32.68 -11.78
N PRO A 250 -2.76 -32.17 -12.94
CA PRO A 250 -2.77 -32.98 -14.16
C PRO A 250 -2.01 -34.29 -13.90
N GLY A 251 -2.59 -35.41 -14.33
CA GLY A 251 -1.91 -36.70 -14.31
C GLY A 251 -0.69 -36.65 -15.24
N GLU A 252 0.49 -36.86 -14.66
CA GLU A 252 1.83 -36.55 -15.19
C GLU A 252 2.07 -35.07 -15.54
N PRO A 253 3.18 -34.46 -15.06
CA PRO A 253 3.52 -33.09 -15.38
C PRO A 253 3.91 -32.99 -16.86
N ALA A 254 2.95 -32.62 -17.71
CA ALA A 254 3.25 -32.13 -19.05
C ALA A 254 3.84 -30.72 -18.92
N HIS A 255 5.13 -30.64 -18.61
CA HIS A 255 5.87 -29.39 -18.75
C HIS A 255 5.80 -28.99 -20.23
N PRO A 256 5.36 -27.76 -20.57
CA PRO A 256 5.52 -27.28 -21.93
C PRO A 256 7.02 -27.27 -22.27
N VAL A 257 7.42 -28.18 -23.16
CA VAL A 257 8.79 -28.25 -23.67
C VAL A 257 8.97 -27.10 -24.63
N ALA A 258 9.95 -26.21 -24.36
CA ALA A 258 10.31 -25.18 -25.32
C ALA A 258 10.71 -25.85 -26.65
N PRO A 259 10.33 -25.31 -27.82
CA PRO A 259 10.78 -25.87 -29.09
C PRO A 259 12.31 -25.94 -29.10
N ALA A 260 12.85 -27.07 -29.54
CA ALA A 260 14.29 -27.23 -29.70
C ALA A 260 14.81 -26.14 -30.67
N ALA A 261 15.88 -25.45 -30.25
CA ALA A 261 16.55 -24.41 -31.02
C ALA A 261 17.19 -24.96 -32.30
#